data_AF-A0AAV2RXP1-F1
#
_entry.id   AF-A0AAV2RXP1-F1
#
_cell.length_a   1.000
_cell.length_b   1.000
_cell.length_c   1.000
_cell.angle_alpha   90.00
_cell.angle_beta   90.00
_cell.angle_gamma   90.00
#
_symmetry.space_group_name_H-M   'P 1'
#
loop_
_entity.id
_entity.type
_entity.pdbx_description
1 polymer ?
#
loop_
_entity_poly.entity_id
_entity_poly.type
_entity_poly.pdbx_seq_one_letter_code
_entity_poly.pdbx_strand_id
1 'polypeptide(L)'
;MVSLAKKKEMREAKERQRAAANQKRQEEQLASALNTWNNQILPKWDAMRNHKKCRELWWLGLPSCVRGKIWKLAIGNDLNINKQLYTIMVQRSIEKLNEVNSESYEPACPSLPASQPEDNESTIDLIRLDVSRTFPHLCIFQKGGPYQDPLHHILGAYACYRPDVGYMQGMSFLAATLLLNMDESDAFACFANLLNRTTHQAFFTVNQPMMSAYYSTYEELLTANLPAVAKHLQELCVTPDMYILDWILTVFARSVPLDAAARIWDVYLRDGEEFLFRAAIGIVKMYCDVLTEQECTTTAAQFLTRLPDNMCTEALFTAIQAIRMTAAKRTFEQILQHHIKNIKHPT
;
A
#
# COMPACT_ATOMS: atom_id res chain seq x y z
N MET A 1 -36.52 38.27 7.84
CA MET A 1 -35.92 37.07 8.48
C MET A 1 -36.58 35.76 8.06
N VAL A 2 -37.92 35.63 8.11
CA VAL A 2 -38.64 34.37 7.75
C VAL A 2 -38.43 33.90 6.30
N SER A 3 -38.33 34.80 5.31
CA SER A 3 -38.14 34.41 3.90
C SER A 3 -36.73 33.88 3.59
N LEU A 4 -35.70 34.39 4.27
CA LEU A 4 -34.32 33.90 4.16
C LEU A 4 -34.17 32.52 4.81
N ALA A 5 -34.81 32.30 5.96
CA ALA A 5 -34.88 30.99 6.62
C ALA A 5 -35.55 29.95 5.70
N LYS A 6 -36.71 30.27 5.12
CA LYS A 6 -37.40 29.37 4.17
C LYS A 6 -36.57 29.06 2.91
N LYS A 7 -35.83 30.03 2.37
CA LYS A 7 -34.92 29.81 1.23
C LYS A 7 -33.74 28.91 1.60
N LYS A 8 -33.17 29.07 2.80
CA LYS A 8 -32.09 28.22 3.31
C LYS A 8 -32.57 26.78 3.52
N GLU A 9 -33.72 26.58 4.16
CA GLU A 9 -34.31 25.26 4.37
C GLU A 9 -34.62 24.54 3.05
N MET A 10 -35.15 25.26 2.05
CA MET A 10 -35.43 24.69 0.73
C MET A 10 -34.15 24.27 0.00
N ARG A 11 -33.06 25.02 0.15
CA ARG A 11 -31.73 24.67 -0.40
C ARG A 11 -31.17 23.41 0.27
N GLU A 12 -31.19 23.37 1.60
CA GLU A 12 -30.73 22.21 2.39
C GLU A 12 -31.57 20.95 2.14
N ALA A 13 -32.89 21.10 1.93
CA ALA A 13 -33.76 20.00 1.54
C ALA A 13 -33.41 19.46 0.15
N LYS A 14 -33.15 20.34 -0.82
CA LYS A 14 -32.74 19.96 -2.18
C LYS A 14 -31.36 19.29 -2.19
N GLU A 15 -30.40 19.79 -1.40
CA GLU A 15 -29.08 19.17 -1.22
C GLU A 15 -29.20 17.78 -0.59
N ARG A 16 -30.00 17.61 0.47
CA ARG A 16 -30.28 16.30 1.07
C ARG A 16 -30.93 15.33 0.10
N GLN A 17 -31.90 15.79 -0.69
CA GLN A 17 -32.56 14.96 -1.70
C GLN A 17 -31.58 14.51 -2.80
N ARG A 18 -30.69 15.39 -3.26
CA ARG A 18 -29.64 15.07 -4.23
C ARG A 18 -28.62 14.09 -3.66
N ALA A 19 -28.21 14.28 -2.40
CA ALA A 19 -27.30 13.37 -1.71
C ALA A 19 -27.90 11.97 -1.56
N ALA A 20 -29.17 11.88 -1.13
CA ALA A 20 -29.88 10.60 -1.00
C ALA A 20 -30.06 9.89 -2.35
N ALA A 21 -30.39 10.62 -3.43
CA ALA A 21 -30.49 10.05 -4.77
C ALA A 21 -29.14 9.53 -5.28
N ASN A 22 -28.05 10.25 -5.01
CA ASN A 22 -26.71 9.80 -5.35
C ASN A 22 -26.31 8.55 -4.57
N GLN A 23 -26.61 8.50 -3.27
CA GLN A 23 -26.33 7.34 -2.42
C GLN A 23 -27.07 6.10 -2.93
N LYS A 24 -28.38 6.21 -3.20
CA LYS A 24 -29.17 5.10 -3.75
C LYS A 24 -28.58 4.57 -5.06
N ARG A 25 -28.15 5.48 -5.95
CA ARG A 25 -27.50 5.09 -7.21
C ARG A 25 -26.18 4.35 -6.98
N GLN A 26 -25.37 4.77 -6.01
CA GLN A 26 -24.13 4.09 -5.65
C GLN A 26 -24.40 2.68 -5.09
N GLU A 27 -25.41 2.53 -4.24
CA GLU A 27 -25.83 1.22 -3.69
C GLU A 27 -26.29 0.26 -4.80
N GLU A 28 -27.10 0.73 -5.74
CA GLU A 28 -27.55 -0.06 -6.90
C GLU A 28 -26.37 -0.47 -7.80
N GLN A 29 -25.42 0.43 -8.03
CA GLN A 29 -24.19 0.15 -8.77
C GLN A 29 -23.32 -0.90 -8.05
N LEU A 30 -23.16 -0.77 -6.73
CA LEU A 30 -22.41 -1.71 -5.91
C LEU A 30 -23.06 -3.10 -5.93
N ALA A 31 -24.38 -3.18 -5.79
CA ALA A 31 -25.12 -4.45 -5.86
C ALA A 31 -24.98 -5.12 -7.23
N SER A 32 -25.07 -4.34 -8.32
CA SER A 32 -24.87 -4.83 -9.69
C SER A 32 -23.45 -5.33 -9.93
N ALA A 33 -22.45 -4.58 -9.44
CA ALA A 33 -21.04 -4.98 -9.51
C ALA A 33 -20.81 -6.27 -8.71
N LEU A 34 -21.35 -6.37 -7.50
CA LEU A 34 -21.23 -7.55 -6.64
C LEU A 34 -21.83 -8.80 -7.31
N ASN A 35 -23.03 -8.68 -7.89
CA ASN A 35 -23.66 -9.76 -8.64
C ASN A 35 -22.79 -10.20 -9.84
N THR A 36 -22.20 -9.24 -10.56
CA THR A 36 -21.30 -9.55 -11.68
C THR A 36 -20.04 -10.27 -11.20
N TRP A 37 -19.41 -9.81 -10.12
CA TRP A 37 -18.23 -10.45 -9.55
C TRP A 37 -18.50 -11.88 -9.10
N ASN A 38 -19.56 -12.10 -8.32
CA ASN A 38 -19.88 -13.41 -7.76
C ASN A 38 -20.39 -14.42 -8.79
N ASN A 39 -21.22 -13.99 -9.75
CA ASN A 39 -21.93 -14.91 -10.63
C ASN A 39 -21.35 -15.00 -12.04
N GLN A 40 -20.52 -14.05 -12.47
CA GLN A 40 -19.96 -14.03 -13.82
C GLN A 40 -18.43 -14.12 -13.83
N ILE A 41 -17.73 -13.37 -12.96
CA ILE A 41 -16.27 -13.26 -13.02
C ILE A 41 -15.58 -14.36 -12.19
N LEU A 42 -15.83 -14.42 -10.88
CA LEU A 42 -15.16 -15.36 -9.97
C LEU A 42 -15.29 -16.84 -10.39
N PRO A 43 -16.47 -17.36 -10.83
CA PRO A 43 -16.60 -18.76 -11.23
C PRO A 43 -15.79 -19.11 -12.48
N LYS A 44 -15.39 -18.11 -13.28
CA LYS A 44 -14.66 -18.27 -14.54
C LYS A 44 -13.39 -17.43 -14.53
N TRP A 45 -12.72 -17.35 -13.38
CA TRP A 45 -11.62 -16.43 -13.13
C TRP A 45 -10.57 -16.40 -14.24
N ASP A 46 -10.06 -17.55 -14.65
CA ASP A 46 -8.96 -17.62 -15.62
C ASP A 46 -9.34 -17.09 -17.01
N ALA A 47 -10.59 -17.32 -17.42
CA ALA A 47 -11.10 -16.80 -18.69
C ALA A 47 -11.48 -15.31 -18.60
N MET A 48 -11.94 -14.86 -17.42
CA MET A 48 -12.55 -13.54 -17.27
C MET A 48 -11.59 -12.46 -16.76
N ARG A 49 -10.50 -12.79 -16.06
CA ARG A 49 -9.61 -11.81 -15.40
C ARG A 49 -9.07 -10.73 -16.34
N ASN A 50 -8.82 -11.10 -17.61
CA ASN A 50 -8.31 -10.20 -18.65
C ASN A 50 -9.41 -9.59 -19.54
N HIS A 51 -10.67 -10.02 -19.38
CA HIS A 51 -11.78 -9.53 -20.19
C HIS A 51 -12.03 -8.05 -19.91
N LYS A 52 -12.33 -7.26 -20.96
CA LYS A 52 -12.53 -5.80 -20.87
C LYS A 52 -13.49 -5.39 -19.76
N LYS A 53 -14.68 -6.01 -19.70
CA LYS A 53 -15.68 -5.78 -18.65
C LYS A 53 -15.15 -6.01 -17.23
N CYS A 54 -14.36 -7.07 -17.03
CA CYS A 54 -13.74 -7.35 -15.73
C CYS A 54 -12.74 -6.25 -15.36
N ARG A 55 -11.84 -5.90 -16.30
CA ARG A 55 -10.85 -4.83 -16.08
C ARG A 55 -11.51 -3.48 -15.79
N GLU A 56 -12.58 -3.11 -16.52
CA GLU A 56 -13.34 -1.88 -16.26
C GLU A 56 -13.98 -1.87 -14.87
N LEU A 57 -14.66 -2.96 -14.47
CA LEU A 57 -15.23 -3.06 -13.12
C LEU A 57 -14.15 -3.01 -12.03
N TRP A 58 -13.02 -3.66 -12.27
CA TRP A 58 -11.89 -3.67 -11.34
C TRP A 58 -11.27 -2.27 -11.19
N TRP A 59 -11.25 -1.46 -12.26
CA TRP A 59 -10.81 -0.06 -12.20
C TRP A 59 -11.70 0.82 -11.32
N LEU A 60 -13.01 0.52 -11.29
CA LEU A 60 -13.96 1.24 -10.44
C LEU A 60 -13.79 0.93 -8.94
N GLY A 61 -13.06 -0.14 -8.62
CA GLY A 61 -12.86 -0.63 -7.26
C GLY A 61 -13.69 -1.87 -6.97
N LEU A 62 -13.13 -2.77 -6.17
CA LEU A 62 -13.77 -4.01 -5.78
C LEU A 62 -14.72 -3.80 -4.60
N PRO A 63 -15.92 -4.43 -4.59
CA PRO A 63 -16.72 -4.51 -3.38
C PRO A 63 -15.93 -5.17 -2.24
N SER A 64 -16.02 -4.63 -1.02
CA SER A 64 -15.21 -5.09 0.12
C SER A 64 -15.31 -6.60 0.38
N CYS A 65 -16.50 -7.20 0.22
CA CYS A 65 -16.74 -8.62 0.44
C CYS A 65 -16.15 -9.56 -0.62
N VAL A 66 -15.70 -9.06 -1.78
CA VAL A 66 -15.01 -9.87 -2.81
C VAL A 66 -13.51 -9.63 -2.84
N ARG A 67 -13.01 -8.56 -2.20
CA ARG A 67 -11.58 -8.21 -2.18
C ARG A 67 -10.71 -9.38 -1.77
N GLY A 68 -10.98 -9.99 -0.61
CA GLY A 68 -10.17 -11.11 -0.11
C GLY A 68 -9.98 -12.24 -1.13
N LYS A 69 -11.08 -12.64 -1.78
CA LYS A 69 -11.06 -13.70 -2.81
C LYS A 69 -10.24 -13.29 -4.03
N ILE A 70 -10.46 -12.09 -4.54
CA ILE A 70 -9.81 -11.58 -5.75
C ILE A 70 -8.33 -11.31 -5.50
N TRP A 71 -8.00 -10.69 -4.38
CA TRP A 71 -6.62 -10.38 -4.00
C TRP A 71 -5.82 -11.66 -3.78
N LYS A 72 -6.38 -12.67 -3.12
CA LYS A 72 -5.74 -13.99 -2.99
C LYS A 72 -5.43 -14.62 -4.35
N LEU A 73 -6.38 -14.57 -5.29
CA LEU A 73 -6.17 -15.08 -6.65
C LEU A 73 -5.15 -14.27 -7.45
N ALA A 74 -5.10 -12.95 -7.26
CA ALA A 74 -4.21 -12.05 -7.99
C ALA A 74 -2.78 -12.00 -7.40
N ILE A 75 -2.64 -12.23 -6.09
CA ILE A 75 -1.33 -12.36 -5.43
C ILE A 75 -0.70 -13.71 -5.78
N GLY A 76 -1.51 -14.78 -5.76
CA GLY A 76 -1.03 -16.14 -5.97
C GLY A 76 -0.36 -16.73 -4.73
N ASN A 77 0.25 -17.89 -4.88
CA ASN A 77 0.97 -18.58 -3.80
C ASN A 77 2.18 -19.36 -4.33
N ASP A 78 3.05 -18.66 -5.06
CA ASP A 78 4.27 -19.25 -5.65
C ASP A 78 5.22 -19.82 -4.58
N LEU A 79 5.17 -19.28 -3.36
CA LEU A 79 5.92 -19.79 -2.20
C LEU A 79 5.33 -21.07 -1.59
N ASN A 80 4.18 -21.55 -2.08
CA ASN A 80 3.49 -22.74 -1.59
C ASN A 80 3.21 -22.72 -0.07
N ILE A 81 2.90 -21.54 0.47
CA ILE A 81 2.61 -21.36 1.89
C ILE A 81 1.24 -21.96 2.21
N ASN A 82 1.18 -22.79 3.25
CA ASN A 82 -0.05 -23.41 3.71
C ASN A 82 -0.32 -23.07 5.19
N LYS A 83 -1.53 -23.40 5.66
CA LYS A 83 -1.97 -23.10 7.03
C LYS A 83 -1.12 -23.78 8.10
N GLN A 84 -0.58 -24.98 7.82
CA GLN A 84 0.27 -25.70 8.77
C GLN A 84 1.60 -24.96 8.98
N LEU A 85 2.25 -24.54 7.89
CA LEU A 85 3.47 -23.73 7.95
C LEU A 85 3.22 -22.44 8.74
N TYR A 86 2.12 -21.75 8.47
CA TYR A 86 1.75 -20.54 9.22
C TYR A 86 1.64 -20.82 10.73
N THR A 87 0.91 -21.88 11.10
CA THR A 87 0.73 -22.27 12.52
C THR A 87 2.06 -22.53 13.21
N ILE A 88 3.00 -23.23 12.53
CA ILE A 88 4.35 -23.49 13.04
C ILE A 88 5.12 -22.18 13.25
N MET A 89 5.03 -21.24 12.30
CA MET A 89 5.74 -19.97 12.39
C MET A 89 5.18 -19.06 13.48
N VAL A 90 3.86 -19.05 13.70
CA VAL A 90 3.24 -18.34 14.83
C VAL A 90 3.74 -18.91 16.15
N GLN A 91 3.72 -20.25 16.29
CA GLN A 91 4.18 -20.90 17.51
C GLN A 91 5.64 -20.55 17.84
N ARG A 92 6.53 -20.60 16.83
CA ARG A 92 7.93 -20.17 16.96
C ARG A 92 8.07 -18.71 17.36
N SER A 93 7.26 -17.83 16.77
CA SER A 93 7.27 -16.40 17.11
C SER A 93 6.85 -16.16 18.56
N ILE A 94 5.89 -16.92 19.08
CA ILE A 94 5.42 -16.81 20.47
C ILE A 94 6.47 -17.36 21.44
N GLU A 95 7.08 -18.51 21.13
CA GLU A 95 8.17 -19.08 21.93
C GLU A 95 9.33 -18.10 22.08
N LYS A 96 9.76 -17.50 20.95
CA LYS A 96 10.80 -16.48 20.93
C LYS A 96 10.45 -15.24 21.76
N LEU A 97 9.18 -14.81 21.78
CA LEU A 97 8.72 -13.71 22.61
C LEU A 97 8.80 -14.06 24.12
N ASN A 98 8.48 -15.29 24.48
CA ASN A 98 8.49 -15.75 25.87
C ASN A 98 9.91 -15.89 26.42
N GLU A 99 10.86 -16.33 25.60
CA GLU A 99 12.29 -16.39 25.95
C GLU A 99 12.83 -15.00 26.29
N VAL A 100 12.60 -14.01 25.43
CA VAL A 100 13.03 -12.61 25.64
C VAL A 100 12.43 -12.00 26.92
N ASN A 101 11.16 -12.28 27.22
CA ASN A 101 10.52 -11.79 28.44
C ASN A 101 11.01 -12.51 29.72
N SER A 102 11.61 -13.70 29.59
CA SER A 102 12.11 -14.49 30.73
C SER A 102 13.54 -14.08 31.11
N GLU A 103 14.36 -13.69 30.12
CA GLU A 103 15.74 -13.23 30.34
C GLU A 103 15.82 -11.83 30.97
N SER A 104 14.74 -11.04 30.94
CA SER A 104 14.69 -9.68 31.52
C SER A 104 14.61 -9.64 33.06
N TYR A 105 14.66 -10.79 33.74
CA TYR A 105 14.52 -10.91 35.21
C TYR A 105 15.73 -11.52 35.96
N GLU A 106 16.86 -11.85 35.31
CA GLU A 106 18.07 -12.29 36.04
C GLU A 106 19.09 -11.15 36.21
N PRO A 107 19.59 -10.87 37.44
CA PRO A 107 20.71 -9.96 37.64
C PRO A 107 21.99 -10.60 37.06
N ALA A 108 22.56 -9.96 36.04
CA ALA A 108 23.71 -10.46 35.29
C ALA A 108 24.91 -10.84 36.18
N CYS A 109 25.43 -12.05 35.99
CA CYS A 109 26.76 -12.46 36.44
C CYS A 109 27.77 -12.17 35.31
N PRO A 110 28.88 -11.46 35.55
CA PRO A 110 29.76 -11.00 34.48
C PRO A 110 30.76 -12.10 34.08
N SER A 111 30.50 -12.86 33.02
CA SER A 111 31.57 -13.57 32.31
C SER A 111 31.18 -14.08 30.92
N LEU A 112 32.05 -13.74 29.95
CA LEU A 112 32.24 -14.25 28.58
C LEU A 112 31.44 -13.54 27.46
N PRO A 113 32.11 -13.16 26.34
CA PRO A 113 31.45 -12.52 25.22
C PRO A 113 30.74 -13.58 24.38
N ALA A 114 29.41 -13.68 24.55
CA ALA A 114 28.55 -14.41 23.65
C ALA A 114 28.49 -13.65 22.31
N SER A 115 28.83 -14.34 21.23
CA SER A 115 28.65 -13.86 19.87
C SER A 115 27.15 -13.67 19.57
N GLN A 116 26.74 -12.40 19.56
CA GLN A 116 25.50 -11.77 19.08
C GLN A 116 24.15 -12.29 19.63
N PRO A 117 23.49 -11.43 20.44
CA PRO A 117 22.05 -11.25 20.34
C PRO A 117 21.66 -9.76 20.54
N GLU A 118 21.79 -8.90 19.53
CA GLU A 118 21.31 -7.50 19.60
C GLU A 118 20.06 -7.22 18.73
N ASP A 119 19.67 -8.12 17.82
CA ASP A 119 18.61 -7.83 16.83
C ASP A 119 17.17 -8.25 17.23
N ASN A 120 17.01 -9.16 18.20
CA ASN A 120 15.70 -9.75 18.49
C ASN A 120 14.78 -8.85 19.33
N GLU A 121 15.33 -8.16 20.34
CA GLU A 121 14.60 -7.20 21.18
C GLU A 121 14.10 -6.03 20.32
N SER A 122 14.93 -5.58 19.37
CA SER A 122 14.59 -4.56 18.38
C SER A 122 13.39 -4.94 17.51
N THR A 123 13.30 -6.19 17.02
CA THR A 123 12.23 -6.62 16.11
C THR A 123 10.84 -6.55 16.74
N ILE A 124 10.69 -7.07 17.97
CA ILE A 124 9.40 -7.11 18.67
C ILE A 124 8.92 -5.69 18.98
N ASP A 125 9.82 -4.83 19.44
CA ASP A 125 9.48 -3.46 19.78
C ASP A 125 9.14 -2.63 18.54
N LEU A 126 9.82 -2.85 17.42
CA LEU A 126 9.45 -2.27 16.12
C LEU A 126 8.04 -2.71 15.69
N ILE A 127 7.71 -4.00 15.83
CA ILE A 127 6.36 -4.51 15.52
C ILE A 127 5.32 -3.81 16.41
N ARG A 128 5.52 -3.77 17.73
CA ARG A 128 4.60 -3.14 18.67
C ARG A 128 4.39 -1.65 18.36
N LEU A 129 5.48 -0.94 18.09
CA LEU A 129 5.46 0.47 17.73
C LEU A 129 4.66 0.68 16.44
N ASP A 130 4.89 -0.13 15.41
CA ASP A 130 4.19 -0.02 14.14
C ASP A 130 2.70 -0.37 14.25
N VAL A 131 2.34 -1.43 14.97
CA VAL A 131 0.94 -1.80 15.20
C VAL A 131 0.20 -0.65 15.90
N SER A 132 0.83 0.03 16.87
CA SER A 132 0.22 1.17 17.56
C SER A 132 -0.19 2.32 16.62
N ARG A 133 0.52 2.50 15.51
CA ARG A 133 0.27 3.54 14.50
C ARG A 133 -0.36 3.03 13.19
N THR A 134 -0.74 1.76 13.11
CA THR A 134 -1.36 1.16 11.92
C THR A 134 -2.88 1.37 11.95
N PHE A 135 -3.39 2.21 11.04
CA PHE A 135 -4.81 2.60 10.98
C PHE A 135 -5.44 2.95 12.34
N PRO A 136 -4.85 3.90 13.11
CA PRO A 136 -5.24 4.15 14.49
C PRO A 136 -6.70 4.65 14.64
N HIS A 137 -7.22 5.32 13.61
CA HIS A 137 -8.60 5.80 13.57
C HIS A 137 -9.65 4.68 13.57
N LEU A 138 -9.27 3.44 13.22
CA LEU A 138 -10.16 2.29 13.27
C LEU A 138 -10.25 1.67 14.67
N CYS A 139 -9.22 1.85 15.51
CA CYS A 139 -9.16 1.31 16.88
C CYS A 139 -9.32 -0.22 16.97
N ILE A 140 -8.99 -0.96 15.90
CA ILE A 140 -9.15 -2.42 15.84
C ILE A 140 -7.84 -3.21 15.90
N PHE A 141 -6.71 -2.58 15.59
CA PHE A 141 -5.37 -3.20 15.62
C PHE A 141 -4.60 -2.85 16.90
N GLN A 142 -4.98 -1.75 17.56
CA GLN A 142 -4.35 -1.29 18.79
C GLN A 142 -4.75 -2.17 19.98
N LYS A 143 -4.14 -1.91 21.15
CA LYS A 143 -4.33 -2.70 22.37
C LYS A 143 -5.82 -2.88 22.72
N GLY A 144 -6.27 -4.13 22.83
CA GLY A 144 -7.66 -4.50 23.12
C GLY A 144 -8.58 -4.58 21.89
N GLY A 145 -8.05 -4.30 20.69
CA GLY A 145 -8.79 -4.44 19.44
C GLY A 145 -8.83 -5.90 18.94
N PRO A 146 -9.87 -6.30 18.19
CA PRO A 146 -10.06 -7.68 17.77
C PRO A 146 -8.99 -8.21 16.80
N TYR A 147 -8.28 -7.31 16.10
CA TYR A 147 -7.24 -7.66 15.13
C TYR A 147 -5.81 -7.40 15.65
N GLN A 148 -5.67 -7.05 16.93
CA GLN A 148 -4.35 -6.85 17.54
C GLN A 148 -3.51 -8.12 17.46
N ASP A 149 -3.97 -9.21 18.07
CA ASP A 149 -3.20 -10.46 18.13
C ASP A 149 -2.99 -11.07 16.74
N PRO A 150 -4.02 -11.15 15.86
CA PRO A 150 -3.81 -11.63 14.49
C PRO A 150 -2.76 -10.84 13.71
N LEU A 151 -2.69 -9.52 13.88
CA LEU A 151 -1.66 -8.71 13.22
C LEU A 151 -0.27 -9.01 13.78
N HIS A 152 -0.11 -9.14 15.11
CA HIS A 152 1.16 -9.53 15.71
C HIS A 152 1.60 -10.93 15.27
N HIS A 153 0.66 -11.88 15.17
CA HIS A 153 0.96 -13.23 14.69
C HIS A 153 1.48 -13.23 13.25
N ILE A 154 0.83 -12.50 12.33
CA ILE A 154 1.29 -12.43 10.93
C ILE A 154 2.70 -11.84 10.85
N LEU A 155 2.96 -10.73 11.54
CA LEU A 155 4.24 -10.03 11.49
C LEU A 155 5.36 -10.84 12.15
N GLY A 156 5.11 -11.41 13.33
CA GLY A 156 6.06 -12.27 14.03
C GLY A 156 6.34 -13.56 13.29
N ALA A 157 5.30 -14.22 12.76
CA ALA A 157 5.46 -15.41 11.92
C ALA A 157 6.29 -15.11 10.67
N TYR A 158 6.13 -13.93 10.06
CA TYR A 158 6.93 -13.56 8.89
C TYR A 158 8.39 -13.35 9.25
N ALA A 159 8.69 -12.67 10.35
CA ALA A 159 10.05 -12.50 10.85
C ALA A 159 10.74 -13.85 11.15
N CYS A 160 9.98 -14.86 11.61
CA CYS A 160 10.47 -16.23 11.76
C CYS A 160 10.62 -16.99 10.42
N TYR A 161 9.74 -16.72 9.46
CA TYR A 161 9.74 -17.38 8.15
C TYR A 161 10.88 -16.87 7.23
N ARG A 162 11.16 -15.57 7.26
CA ARG A 162 12.21 -14.89 6.50
C ARG A 162 13.14 -14.12 7.44
N PRO A 163 13.97 -14.80 8.24
CA PRO A 163 14.90 -14.15 9.17
C PRO A 163 15.96 -13.29 8.46
N ASP A 164 16.20 -13.55 7.17
CA ASP A 164 17.07 -12.74 6.30
C ASP A 164 16.51 -11.35 5.99
N VAL A 165 15.18 -11.19 6.07
CA VAL A 165 14.49 -9.88 5.91
C VAL A 165 14.08 -9.33 7.27
N GLY A 166 13.62 -10.20 8.18
CA GLY A 166 13.09 -9.82 9.47
C GLY A 166 11.83 -8.97 9.37
N TYR A 167 11.64 -8.08 10.35
CA TYR A 167 10.61 -7.05 10.33
C TYR A 167 11.21 -5.72 9.91
N MET A 168 10.60 -5.09 8.91
CA MET A 168 10.95 -3.74 8.50
C MET A 168 9.76 -2.81 8.68
N GLN A 169 10.05 -1.58 9.08
CA GLN A 169 9.02 -0.58 9.35
C GLN A 169 8.08 -0.40 8.13
N GLY A 170 6.77 -0.38 8.40
CA GLY A 170 5.74 -0.25 7.37
C GLY A 170 5.10 -1.57 6.94
N MET A 171 5.74 -2.72 7.24
CA MET A 171 5.15 -4.05 6.98
C MET A 171 3.79 -4.24 7.65
N SER A 172 3.57 -3.61 8.82
CA SER A 172 2.28 -3.65 9.51
C SER A 172 1.11 -3.17 8.66
N PHE A 173 1.30 -2.15 7.82
CA PHE A 173 0.24 -1.61 6.96
C PHE A 173 -0.16 -2.59 5.85
N LEU A 174 0.81 -3.31 5.28
CA LEU A 174 0.53 -4.36 4.29
C LEU A 174 -0.23 -5.53 4.93
N ALA A 175 0.27 -6.02 6.07
CA ALA A 175 -0.35 -7.13 6.79
C ALA A 175 -1.77 -6.78 7.27
N ALA A 176 -1.96 -5.57 7.82
CA ALA A 176 -3.27 -5.08 8.24
C ALA A 176 -4.23 -4.95 7.05
N THR A 177 -3.77 -4.40 5.91
CA THR A 177 -4.62 -4.26 4.71
C THR A 177 -5.11 -5.61 4.21
N LEU A 178 -4.25 -6.64 4.22
CA LEU A 178 -4.64 -8.00 3.88
C LEU A 178 -5.61 -8.58 4.91
N LEU A 179 -5.28 -8.46 6.21
CA LEU A 179 -6.08 -8.99 7.32
C LEU A 179 -7.49 -8.37 7.41
N LEU A 180 -7.69 -7.13 6.97
CA LEU A 180 -9.03 -6.53 6.83
C LEU A 180 -9.92 -7.23 5.81
N ASN A 181 -9.34 -7.93 4.84
CA ASN A 181 -10.04 -8.45 3.67
C ASN A 181 -10.08 -9.98 3.61
N MET A 182 -9.30 -10.69 4.43
CA MET A 182 -9.23 -12.15 4.42
C MET A 182 -8.83 -12.73 5.79
N ASP A 183 -9.01 -14.05 5.93
CA ASP A 183 -8.64 -14.76 7.16
C ASP A 183 -7.13 -14.70 7.41
N GLU A 184 -6.75 -14.77 8.68
CA GLU A 184 -5.38 -14.60 9.17
C GLU A 184 -4.33 -15.47 8.43
N SER A 185 -4.60 -16.77 8.22
CA SER A 185 -3.67 -17.65 7.50
C SER A 185 -3.54 -17.32 6.01
N ASP A 186 -4.63 -16.86 5.39
CA ASP A 186 -4.62 -16.42 4.00
C ASP A 186 -3.89 -15.08 3.86
N ALA A 187 -4.08 -14.18 4.83
CA ALA A 187 -3.38 -12.91 4.90
C ALA A 187 -1.87 -13.12 5.04
N PHE A 188 -1.42 -14.06 5.87
CA PHE A 188 0.00 -14.43 5.96
C PHE A 188 0.56 -14.96 4.64
N ALA A 189 -0.14 -15.90 3.99
CA ALA A 189 0.31 -16.44 2.70
C ALA A 189 0.40 -15.35 1.63
N CYS A 190 -0.62 -14.49 1.53
CA CYS A 190 -0.61 -13.36 0.60
C CYS A 190 0.48 -12.34 0.93
N PHE A 191 0.69 -12.04 2.21
CA PHE A 191 1.70 -11.10 2.68
C PHE A 191 3.11 -11.56 2.28
N ALA A 192 3.45 -12.82 2.56
CA ALA A 192 4.76 -13.37 2.21
C ALA A 192 4.97 -13.44 0.69
N ASN A 193 3.96 -13.82 -0.09
CA ASN A 193 4.08 -13.82 -1.56
C ASN A 193 4.17 -12.40 -2.15
N LEU A 194 3.46 -11.44 -1.57
CA LEU A 194 3.52 -10.04 -1.96
C LEU A 194 4.93 -9.47 -1.72
N LEU A 195 5.50 -9.72 -0.54
CA LEU A 195 6.87 -9.30 -0.19
C LEU A 195 7.94 -10.00 -1.03
N ASN A 196 7.62 -11.15 -1.61
CA ASN A 196 8.50 -11.87 -2.53
C ASN A 196 8.47 -11.30 -3.97
N ARG A 197 7.67 -10.28 -4.28
CA ARG A 197 7.70 -9.63 -5.60
C ARG A 197 8.94 -8.73 -5.75
N THR A 198 9.47 -8.62 -6.97
CA THR A 198 10.71 -7.88 -7.28
C THR A 198 10.75 -6.47 -6.68
N THR A 199 9.71 -5.65 -6.88
CA THR A 199 9.63 -4.32 -6.26
C THR A 199 9.73 -4.41 -4.74
N HIS A 200 8.87 -5.19 -4.08
CA HIS A 200 8.86 -5.21 -2.61
C HIS A 200 10.14 -5.79 -2.03
N GLN A 201 10.72 -6.83 -2.64
CA GLN A 201 12.05 -7.32 -2.26
C GLN A 201 13.09 -6.21 -2.35
N ALA A 202 13.15 -5.49 -3.47
CA ALA A 202 14.14 -4.44 -3.67
C ALA A 202 14.09 -3.36 -2.58
N PHE A 203 12.90 -2.91 -2.21
CA PHE A 203 12.73 -1.87 -1.21
C PHE A 203 12.88 -2.41 0.23
N PHE A 204 12.37 -3.61 0.55
CA PHE A 204 12.47 -4.17 1.89
C PHE A 204 13.82 -4.82 2.22
N THR A 205 14.65 -5.16 1.23
CA THR A 205 16.04 -5.59 1.46
C THR A 205 17.04 -4.47 1.19
N VAL A 206 16.57 -3.23 1.00
CA VAL A 206 17.40 -2.04 0.75
C VAL A 206 18.39 -2.27 -0.40
N ASN A 207 17.92 -2.87 -1.50
CA ASN A 207 18.72 -3.09 -2.71
C ASN A 207 18.91 -1.76 -3.44
N GLN A 208 19.92 -0.99 -3.02
CA GLN A 208 20.21 0.36 -3.52
C GLN A 208 20.24 0.44 -5.06
N PRO A 209 20.96 -0.44 -5.79
CA PRO A 209 20.93 -0.43 -7.26
C PRO A 209 19.53 -0.52 -7.85
N MET A 210 18.69 -1.43 -7.34
CA MET A 210 17.35 -1.63 -7.86
C MET A 210 16.42 -0.47 -7.48
N MET A 211 16.53 0.03 -6.24
CA MET A 211 15.78 1.21 -5.79
C MET A 211 16.12 2.45 -6.63
N SER A 212 17.40 2.71 -6.89
CA SER A 212 17.84 3.80 -7.78
C SER A 212 17.27 3.65 -9.19
N ALA A 213 17.24 2.43 -9.74
CA ALA A 213 16.63 2.19 -11.06
C ALA A 213 15.13 2.52 -11.06
N TYR A 214 14.40 2.16 -10.01
CA TYR A 214 12.99 2.53 -9.86
C TYR A 214 12.81 4.05 -9.72
N TYR A 215 13.65 4.73 -8.93
CA TYR A 215 13.60 6.19 -8.78
C TYR A 215 13.85 6.91 -10.11
N SER A 216 14.90 6.53 -10.85
CA SER A 216 15.19 7.14 -12.16
C SER A 216 14.11 6.83 -13.21
N THR A 217 13.52 5.63 -13.16
CA THR A 217 12.36 5.28 -14.02
C THR A 217 11.17 6.17 -13.72
N TYR A 218 10.89 6.39 -12.43
CA TYR A 218 9.83 7.28 -11.99
C TYR A 218 10.08 8.74 -12.42
N GLU A 219 11.29 9.27 -12.26
CA GLU A 219 11.64 10.64 -12.67
C GLU A 219 11.48 10.87 -14.18
N GLU A 220 11.90 9.90 -14.99
CA GLU A 220 11.74 9.96 -16.45
C GLU A 220 10.24 10.04 -16.83
N LEU A 221 9.42 9.20 -16.20
CA LEU A 221 7.98 9.19 -16.43
C LEU A 221 7.28 10.44 -15.88
N LEU A 222 7.71 10.93 -14.71
CA LEU A 222 7.22 12.17 -14.12
C LEU A 222 7.51 13.35 -15.06
N THR A 223 8.73 13.45 -15.58
CA THR A 223 9.14 14.49 -16.54
C THR A 223 8.33 14.40 -17.84
N ALA A 224 8.07 13.19 -18.34
CA ALA A 224 7.27 12.99 -19.54
C ALA A 224 5.79 13.37 -19.37
N ASN A 225 5.22 13.21 -18.17
CA ASN A 225 3.81 13.51 -17.90
C ASN A 225 3.57 14.93 -17.37
N LEU A 226 4.47 15.44 -16.54
CA LEU A 226 4.34 16.69 -15.76
C LEU A 226 5.65 17.49 -15.77
N PRO A 227 6.14 17.95 -16.95
CA PRO A 227 7.48 18.55 -17.07
C PRO A 227 7.68 19.80 -16.21
N ALA A 228 6.65 20.63 -16.05
CA ALA A 228 6.73 21.83 -15.21
C ALA A 228 6.93 21.48 -13.72
N VAL A 229 6.15 20.52 -13.20
CA VAL A 229 6.27 20.07 -11.80
C VAL A 229 7.59 19.34 -11.59
N ALA A 230 7.99 18.47 -12.52
CA ALA A 230 9.27 17.77 -12.44
C ALA A 230 10.45 18.74 -12.34
N LYS A 231 10.47 19.77 -13.20
CA LYS A 231 11.48 20.83 -13.18
C LYS A 231 11.45 21.60 -11.86
N HIS A 232 10.27 21.98 -11.37
CA HIS A 232 10.13 22.70 -10.11
C HIS A 232 10.65 21.90 -8.91
N LEU A 233 10.28 20.62 -8.81
CA LEU A 233 10.79 19.74 -7.75
C LEU A 233 12.32 19.58 -7.84
N GLN A 234 12.89 19.51 -9.05
CA GLN A 234 14.33 19.46 -9.26
C GLN A 234 15.03 20.76 -8.81
N GLU A 235 14.47 21.92 -9.14
CA GLU A 235 14.99 23.23 -8.69
C GLU A 235 14.94 23.35 -7.15
N LEU A 236 13.92 22.78 -6.53
CA LEU A 236 13.79 22.66 -5.08
C LEU A 236 14.62 21.51 -4.48
N CYS A 237 15.40 20.75 -5.25
CA CYS A 237 16.15 19.59 -4.75
C CYS A 237 15.28 18.54 -4.03
N VAL A 238 14.01 18.40 -4.42
CA VAL A 238 13.10 17.37 -3.90
C VAL A 238 13.23 16.12 -4.74
N THR A 239 13.91 15.10 -4.20
CA THR A 239 14.16 13.84 -4.89
C THR A 239 13.10 12.78 -4.56
N PRO A 240 12.83 11.81 -5.45
CA PRO A 240 11.78 10.80 -5.26
C PRO A 240 11.91 9.98 -3.98
N ASP A 241 13.14 9.66 -3.56
CA ASP A 241 13.41 8.88 -2.35
C ASP A 241 12.85 9.54 -1.08
N MET A 242 12.67 10.87 -1.08
CA MET A 242 12.11 11.61 0.05
C MET A 242 10.63 11.32 0.29
N TYR A 243 9.86 10.88 -0.72
CA TYR A 243 8.40 10.75 -0.60
C TYR A 243 7.80 9.48 -1.19
N ILE A 244 8.39 8.88 -2.23
CA ILE A 244 7.80 7.67 -2.84
C ILE A 244 8.10 6.41 -2.04
N LEU A 245 9.14 6.42 -1.19
CA LEU A 245 9.58 5.23 -0.46
C LEU A 245 8.42 4.60 0.34
N ASP A 246 7.77 5.39 1.20
CA ASP A 246 6.61 4.94 1.98
C ASP A 246 5.41 4.57 1.09
N TRP A 247 5.22 5.28 -0.03
CA TRP A 247 4.14 5.03 -0.97
C TRP A 247 4.24 3.64 -1.61
N ILE A 248 5.45 3.27 -2.05
CA ILE A 248 5.69 1.97 -2.68
C ILE A 248 5.73 0.86 -1.64
N LEU A 249 6.47 1.04 -0.54
CA LEU A 249 6.63 0.02 0.51
C LEU A 249 5.30 -0.42 1.12
N THR A 250 4.37 0.52 1.32
CA THR A 250 3.09 0.25 1.97
C THR A 250 1.93 0.12 0.98
N VAL A 251 2.21 0.14 -0.34
CA VAL A 251 1.19 0.24 -1.39
C VAL A 251 0.17 1.33 -1.02
N PHE A 252 0.69 2.50 -0.66
CA PHE A 252 0.00 3.72 -0.24
C PHE A 252 -0.87 3.60 1.02
N ALA A 253 -0.95 2.44 1.67
CA ALA A 253 -1.82 2.21 2.83
C ALA A 253 -1.49 3.13 4.03
N ARG A 254 -0.24 3.59 4.14
CA ARG A 254 0.18 4.56 5.16
C ARG A 254 -0.06 6.02 4.77
N SER A 255 -0.14 6.30 3.46
CA SER A 255 0.04 7.64 2.91
C SER A 255 -1.24 8.26 2.35
N VAL A 256 -2.27 7.47 2.06
CA VAL A 256 -3.56 7.95 1.56
C VAL A 256 -4.71 7.35 2.38
N PRO A 257 -5.92 7.94 2.33
CA PRO A 257 -7.09 7.39 3.03
C PRO A 257 -7.38 5.93 2.64
N LEU A 258 -7.93 5.16 3.58
CA LEU A 258 -8.13 3.71 3.44
C LEU A 258 -8.91 3.33 2.15
N ASP A 259 -9.93 4.10 1.79
CA ASP A 259 -10.72 3.85 0.58
C ASP A 259 -9.90 4.04 -0.71
N ALA A 260 -9.04 5.07 -0.75
CA ALA A 260 -8.14 5.31 -1.86
C ALA A 260 -7.06 4.22 -1.93
N ALA A 261 -6.47 3.86 -0.78
CA ALA A 261 -5.51 2.78 -0.68
C ALA A 261 -6.10 1.44 -1.16
N ALA A 262 -7.29 1.07 -0.70
CA ALA A 262 -7.97 -0.16 -1.11
C ALA A 262 -8.18 -0.22 -2.63
N ARG A 263 -8.58 0.89 -3.27
CA ARG A 263 -8.74 0.94 -4.73
C ARG A 263 -7.38 0.92 -5.46
N ILE A 264 -6.33 1.50 -4.89
CA ILE A 264 -4.97 1.38 -5.43
C ILE A 264 -4.52 -0.08 -5.38
N TRP A 265 -4.74 -0.77 -4.25
CA TRP A 265 -4.47 -2.20 -4.10
C TRP A 265 -5.22 -3.04 -5.13
N ASP A 266 -6.52 -2.76 -5.32
CA ASP A 266 -7.34 -3.44 -6.32
C ASP A 266 -6.65 -3.40 -7.69
N VAL A 267 -6.26 -2.22 -8.16
CA VAL A 267 -5.69 -2.08 -9.51
C VAL A 267 -4.22 -2.49 -9.57
N TYR A 268 -3.44 -2.30 -8.50
CA TYR A 268 -2.07 -2.79 -8.40
C TYR A 268 -2.01 -4.31 -8.58
N LEU A 269 -2.91 -5.05 -7.92
CA LEU A 269 -2.93 -6.51 -8.05
C LEU A 269 -3.37 -6.98 -9.44
N ARG A 270 -4.06 -6.12 -10.21
CA ARG A 270 -4.43 -6.38 -11.60
C ARG A 270 -3.33 -6.06 -12.61
N ASP A 271 -2.66 -4.93 -12.44
CA ASP A 271 -1.77 -4.34 -13.44
C ASP A 271 -0.28 -4.46 -13.08
N GLY A 272 0.05 -4.92 -11.87
CA GLY A 272 1.42 -5.13 -11.43
C GLY A 272 2.10 -3.85 -10.94
N GLU A 273 3.42 -3.92 -10.77
CA GLU A 273 4.23 -2.86 -10.14
C GLU A 273 4.23 -1.53 -10.90
N GLU A 274 4.05 -1.55 -12.23
CA GLU A 274 3.89 -0.33 -13.03
C GLU A 274 2.79 0.58 -12.46
N PHE A 275 1.69 0.00 -11.97
CA PHE A 275 0.57 0.77 -11.46
C PHE A 275 0.93 1.56 -10.19
N LEU A 276 1.88 1.09 -9.37
CA LEU A 276 2.32 1.82 -8.18
C LEU A 276 2.94 3.16 -8.57
N PHE A 277 3.80 3.16 -9.59
CA PHE A 277 4.43 4.37 -10.12
C PHE A 277 3.42 5.25 -10.86
N ARG A 278 2.45 4.65 -11.56
CA ARG A 278 1.34 5.40 -12.17
C ARG A 278 0.50 6.12 -11.11
N ALA A 279 0.21 5.45 -10.00
CA ALA A 279 -0.52 6.02 -8.87
C ALA A 279 0.26 7.18 -8.23
N ALA A 280 1.57 7.00 -8.02
CA ALA A 280 2.46 8.05 -7.50
C ALA A 280 2.43 9.31 -8.38
N ILE A 281 2.59 9.18 -9.69
CA ILE A 281 2.51 10.32 -10.63
C ILE A 281 1.09 10.91 -10.63
N GLY A 282 0.05 10.08 -10.47
CA GLY A 282 -1.34 10.54 -10.35
C GLY A 282 -1.57 11.41 -9.12
N ILE A 283 -0.94 11.10 -7.98
CA ILE A 283 -0.97 11.96 -6.78
C ILE A 283 -0.27 13.29 -7.07
N VAL A 284 0.92 13.26 -7.68
CA VAL A 284 1.63 14.49 -8.07
C VAL A 284 0.81 15.33 -9.06
N LYS A 285 0.11 14.69 -9.99
CA LYS A 285 -0.81 15.36 -10.91
C LYS A 285 -2.01 15.99 -10.19
N MET A 286 -2.58 15.30 -9.21
CA MET A 286 -3.72 15.79 -8.44
C MET A 286 -3.39 17.07 -7.67
N TYR A 287 -2.14 17.19 -7.21
CA TYR A 287 -1.66 18.33 -6.43
C TYR A 287 -0.65 19.20 -7.18
N CYS A 288 -0.65 19.18 -8.52
CA CYS A 288 0.35 19.91 -9.31
C CYS A 288 0.36 21.42 -9.01
N ASP A 289 -0.82 22.01 -8.81
CA ASP A 289 -0.97 23.43 -8.52
C ASP A 289 -0.37 23.76 -7.15
N VAL A 290 -0.71 22.98 -6.12
CA VAL A 290 -0.17 23.13 -4.75
C VAL A 290 1.35 22.94 -4.72
N LEU A 291 1.88 22.00 -5.50
CA LEU A 291 3.31 21.71 -5.57
C LEU A 291 4.09 22.84 -6.26
N THR A 292 3.51 23.45 -7.29
CA THR A 292 4.13 24.57 -8.03
C THR A 292 4.19 25.85 -7.17
N GLU A 293 3.28 25.98 -6.21
CA GLU A 293 3.27 27.09 -5.24
C GLU A 293 4.30 26.92 -4.09
N GLN A 294 4.93 25.75 -3.96
CA GLN A 294 5.93 25.53 -2.91
C GLN A 294 7.22 26.30 -3.21
N GLU A 295 7.78 26.98 -2.21
CA GLU A 295 8.96 27.83 -2.37
C GLU A 295 10.26 27.17 -1.91
N CYS A 296 10.20 26.08 -1.13
CA CYS A 296 11.39 25.42 -0.60
C CYS A 296 11.25 23.89 -0.53
N THR A 297 12.40 23.22 -0.50
CA THR A 297 12.52 21.75 -0.40
C THR A 297 11.70 21.19 0.75
N THR A 298 11.77 21.82 1.93
CA THR A 298 11.16 21.32 3.16
C THR A 298 9.65 21.28 3.06
N THR A 299 9.00 22.36 2.59
CA THR A 299 7.53 22.41 2.53
C THR A 299 6.99 21.49 1.44
N ALA A 300 7.67 21.41 0.30
CA ALA A 300 7.33 20.48 -0.77
C ALA A 300 7.44 19.01 -0.34
N ALA A 301 8.56 18.63 0.29
CA ALA A 301 8.75 17.27 0.80
C ALA A 301 7.77 16.94 1.94
N GLN A 302 7.50 17.88 2.86
CA GLN A 302 6.51 17.69 3.91
C GLN A 302 5.10 17.47 3.37
N PHE A 303 4.71 18.21 2.33
CA PHE A 303 3.42 18.03 1.68
C PHE A 303 3.30 16.63 1.06
N LEU A 304 4.32 16.18 0.33
CA LEU A 304 4.32 14.86 -0.32
C LEU A 304 4.39 13.70 0.68
N THR A 305 5.03 13.90 1.84
CA THR A 305 5.09 12.89 2.92
C THR A 305 3.85 12.89 3.81
N ARG A 306 3.03 13.96 3.79
CA ARG A 306 1.79 14.10 4.58
C ARG A 306 0.66 14.62 3.69
N LEU A 307 0.16 13.74 2.84
CA LEU A 307 -0.93 14.05 1.93
C LEU A 307 -2.23 14.35 2.71
N PRO A 308 -3.13 15.18 2.16
CA PRO A 308 -4.40 15.51 2.81
C PRO A 308 -5.32 14.28 3.05
N ASP A 309 -5.84 14.16 4.27
CA ASP A 309 -6.78 13.09 4.65
C ASP A 309 -8.13 13.16 3.92
N ASN A 310 -8.51 14.34 3.42
CA ASN A 310 -9.75 14.57 2.68
C ASN A 310 -9.60 14.36 1.16
N MET A 311 -8.57 13.62 0.74
CA MET A 311 -8.34 13.28 -0.67
C MET A 311 -9.58 12.62 -1.30
N CYS A 312 -10.03 13.16 -2.44
CA CYS A 312 -11.13 12.58 -3.20
C CYS A 312 -10.63 11.43 -4.08
N THR A 313 -11.04 10.19 -3.77
CA THR A 313 -10.64 8.98 -4.53
C THR A 313 -10.99 9.06 -6.02
N GLU A 314 -12.14 9.63 -6.40
CA GLU A 314 -12.52 9.77 -7.81
C GLU A 314 -11.64 10.78 -8.56
N ALA A 315 -11.28 11.89 -7.90
CA ALA A 315 -10.36 12.87 -8.47
C ALA A 315 -8.96 12.27 -8.65
N LEU A 316 -8.49 11.49 -7.65
CA LEU A 316 -7.23 10.76 -7.73
C LEU A 316 -7.25 9.79 -8.93
N PHE A 317 -8.26 8.94 -9.05
CA PHE A 317 -8.31 7.97 -10.14
C PHE A 317 -8.48 8.62 -11.52
N THR A 318 -9.13 9.79 -11.59
CA THR A 318 -9.16 10.62 -12.81
C THR A 318 -7.75 11.12 -13.17
N ALA A 319 -6.98 11.57 -12.17
CA ALA A 319 -5.59 11.99 -12.37
C ALA A 319 -4.70 10.80 -12.80
N ILE A 320 -4.80 9.64 -12.14
CA ILE A 320 -4.08 8.41 -12.49
C ILE A 320 -4.43 7.95 -13.92
N GLN A 321 -5.70 8.04 -14.32
CA GLN A 321 -6.14 7.64 -15.66
C GLN A 321 -5.44 8.44 -16.76
N ALA A 322 -5.17 9.73 -16.51
CA ALA A 322 -4.50 10.62 -17.45
C ALA A 322 -2.99 10.35 -17.60
N ILE A 323 -2.38 9.60 -16.67
CA ILE A 323 -0.94 9.28 -16.71
C ILE A 323 -0.64 8.24 -17.78
N ARG A 324 0.40 8.52 -18.57
CA ARG A 324 0.98 7.61 -19.55
C ARG A 324 2.23 6.95 -18.97
N MET A 325 2.26 5.62 -18.98
CA MET A 325 3.41 4.83 -18.50
C MET A 325 4.42 4.54 -19.62
N THR A 326 4.62 5.52 -20.49
CA THR A 326 5.58 5.46 -21.59
C THR A 326 6.29 6.80 -21.73
N ALA A 327 7.61 6.80 -21.89
CA ALA A 327 8.42 7.99 -22.18
C ALA A 327 9.37 7.69 -23.35
N ALA A 328 9.53 8.65 -24.27
CA ALA A 328 10.37 8.50 -25.46
C ALA A 328 10.13 7.17 -26.25
N LYS A 329 8.86 6.76 -26.38
CA LYS A 329 8.42 5.49 -27.01
C LYS A 329 8.88 4.20 -26.30
N ARG A 330 9.42 4.30 -25.09
CA ARG A 330 9.76 3.17 -24.21
C ARG A 330 8.64 2.96 -23.18
N THR A 331 8.32 1.70 -22.90
CA THR A 331 7.41 1.29 -21.82
C THR A 331 8.10 1.39 -20.47
N PHE A 332 7.32 1.38 -19.36
CA PHE A 332 7.85 1.31 -17.99
C PHE A 332 8.93 0.23 -17.84
N GLU A 333 8.64 -0.99 -18.29
CA GLU A 333 9.60 -2.12 -18.21
C GLU A 333 10.89 -1.83 -19.00
N GLN A 334 10.78 -1.27 -20.21
CA GLN A 334 11.95 -0.95 -21.02
C GLN A 334 12.81 0.15 -20.41
N ILE A 335 12.19 1.15 -19.76
CA ILE A 335 12.88 2.23 -19.04
C ILE A 335 13.58 1.65 -17.81
N LEU A 336 12.88 0.82 -17.02
CA LEU A 336 13.43 0.17 -15.85
C LEU A 336 14.64 -0.72 -16.20
N GLN A 337 14.51 -1.56 -17.22
CA GLN A 337 15.62 -2.40 -17.70
C GLN A 337 16.80 -1.59 -18.20
N HIS A 338 16.57 -0.40 -18.78
CA HIS A 338 17.64 0.50 -19.19
C HIS A 338 18.42 1.02 -17.97
N HIS A 339 17.72 1.52 -16.94
CA HIS A 339 18.37 2.02 -15.72
C HIS A 339 19.08 0.91 -14.94
N ILE A 340 18.50 -0.30 -14.85
CA ILE A 340 19.16 -1.46 -14.23
C ILE A 340 20.49 -1.79 -14.92
N LYS A 341 20.55 -1.73 -16.26
CA LYS A 341 21.78 -2.03 -17.02
C LYS A 341 22.85 -0.97 -16.82
N ASN A 342 22.47 0.31 -16.80
CA ASN A 342 23.42 1.41 -16.65
C ASN A 342 24.07 1.43 -15.25
N ILE A 343 23.36 0.99 -14.22
CA ILE A 343 23.92 0.91 -12.85
C ILE A 343 25.00 -0.20 -12.74
N LYS A 344 24.89 -1.28 -13.51
CA LYS A 344 25.88 -2.36 -13.52
C LYS A 344 27.17 -2.01 -14.28
N HIS A 345 27.13 -0.97 -15.13
CA HIS A 345 28.25 -0.51 -15.95
C HIS A 345 28.31 1.03 -15.98
N PRO A 346 28.77 1.68 -14.90
CA PRO A 346 28.97 3.13 -14.92
C PRO A 346 30.03 3.46 -15.98
N THR A 347 29.64 4.25 -16.99
CA THR A 347 30.52 4.79 -18.03
C THR A 347 31.52 5.79 -17.49
#